data_AF-A0A2G2WW23-F1
#
_entry.id   AF-A0A2G2WW23-F1
#
_cell.length_a   1.000
_cell.length_b   1.000
_cell.length_c   1.000
_cell.angle_alpha   90.00
_cell.angle_beta   90.00
_cell.angle_gamma   90.00
#
_symmetry.space_group_name_H-M   'P 1'
#
loop_
_entity.id
_entity.type
_entity.pdbx_description
1 polymer ?
#
loop_
_entity_poly.entity_id
_entity_poly.type
_entity_poly.pdbx_seq_one_letter_code
_entity_poly.pdbx_strand_id
1 'polypeptide(L)'
;MQVAAVSGDARRALEICRRAAELADYRAKKLLPIPNSAAGGKMLVRMADVEAAIQEMFQAPHIQVMRSSSKLSKIFLAAMVYEGHKTGMSETTLDKLAVTVSCLCTSNGEKFPGWDMLLKVGCKLGECRILLCEPGVKHKLQKLQLNFPSDDVSFALKDSKELPWLAKYL
;
A
#
# COMPACT_ATOMS: atom_id res chain seq x y z
N MET A 1 19.70 4.86 12.59
CA MET A 1 19.10 3.51 12.64
C MET A 1 17.60 3.69 12.83
N GLN A 2 16.79 3.19 11.89
CA GLN A 2 15.33 2.97 11.99
C GLN A 2 14.43 4.19 12.37
N VAL A 3 14.16 5.09 11.43
CA VAL A 3 13.04 6.07 11.54
C VAL A 3 12.05 5.94 10.37
N ALA A 4 12.42 5.25 9.28
CA ALA A 4 11.55 5.10 8.11
C ALA A 4 10.29 4.28 8.39
N ALA A 5 10.41 3.15 9.11
CA ALA A 5 9.27 2.30 9.45
C ALA A 5 8.27 2.98 10.43
N VAL A 6 8.77 3.84 11.32
CA VAL A 6 7.93 4.62 12.25
C VAL A 6 7.21 5.78 11.52
N SER A 7 7.78 6.30 10.42
CA SER A 7 7.17 7.41 9.69
C SER A 7 5.91 7.02 8.93
N GLY A 8 5.81 5.78 8.46
CA GLY A 8 4.65 5.28 7.71
C GLY A 8 3.38 5.19 8.55
N ASP A 9 3.49 4.54 9.70
CA ASP A 9 2.40 4.43 10.67
C ASP A 9 1.96 5.80 11.21
N ALA A 10 2.91 6.72 11.41
CA ALA A 10 2.60 8.09 11.85
C ALA A 10 1.82 8.89 10.78
N ARG A 11 2.23 8.84 9.50
CA ARG A 11 1.51 9.51 8.40
C ARG A 11 0.11 8.93 8.24
N ARG A 12 -0.01 7.60 8.29
CA ARG A 12 -1.30 6.92 8.23
C ARG A 12 -2.20 7.29 9.40
N ALA A 13 -1.68 7.29 10.63
CA ALA A 13 -2.45 7.68 11.80
C ALA A 13 -2.97 9.11 11.69
N LEU A 14 -2.16 10.04 11.16
CA LEU A 14 -2.59 11.41 10.90
C LEU A 14 -3.70 11.49 9.87
N GLU A 15 -3.61 10.73 8.77
CA GLU A 15 -4.66 10.72 7.74
C GLU A 15 -5.98 10.10 8.25
N ILE A 16 -5.89 9.02 9.03
CA ILE A 16 -7.06 8.43 9.69
C ILE A 16 -7.70 9.44 10.65
N CYS A 17 -6.90 10.12 11.48
CA CYS A 17 -7.40 11.14 12.41
C CYS A 17 -8.06 12.31 11.68
N ARG A 18 -7.43 12.79 10.59
CA ARG A 18 -7.97 13.87 9.74
C ARG A 18 -9.32 13.44 9.16
N ARG A 19 -9.40 12.23 8.61
CA ARG A 19 -10.62 11.71 8.01
C ARG A 19 -11.72 11.43 9.03
N ALA A 20 -11.37 10.90 10.19
CA ALA A 20 -12.30 10.69 11.30
C ALA A 20 -12.89 12.02 11.81
N ALA A 21 -12.08 13.09 11.84
CA ALA A 21 -12.56 14.43 12.18
C ALA A 21 -13.54 14.98 11.13
N GLU A 22 -13.29 14.77 9.83
CA GLU A 22 -14.24 15.13 8.76
C GLU A 22 -15.56 14.36 8.88
N LEU A 23 -15.51 13.06 9.17
CA LEU A 23 -16.71 12.23 9.37
C LEU A 23 -17.51 12.69 10.61
N ALA A 24 -16.81 13.07 11.68
CA ALA A 24 -17.44 13.65 12.87
C ALA A 24 -18.13 15.00 12.57
N ASP A 25 -17.51 15.85 11.74
CA ASP A 25 -18.08 17.13 11.28
C ASP A 25 -19.31 16.95 10.39
N TYR A 26 -19.23 16.02 9.43
CA TYR A 26 -20.36 15.68 8.57
C TYR A 26 -21.57 15.17 9.40
N ARG A 27 -21.31 14.32 10.40
CA ARG A 27 -22.35 13.86 11.33
C ARG A 27 -22.95 15.02 12.12
N ALA A 28 -22.13 15.94 12.64
CA ALA A 28 -22.61 17.08 13.41
C ALA A 28 -23.49 18.01 12.57
N LYS A 29 -23.09 18.30 11.32
CA LYS A 29 -23.86 19.09 10.35
C LYS A 29 -25.18 18.43 9.95
N LYS A 30 -25.21 17.10 9.81
CA LYS A 30 -26.44 16.35 9.50
C LYS A 30 -27.45 16.36 10.65
N LEU A 31 -26.98 16.43 11.90
CA LEU A 31 -27.82 16.44 13.11
C LEU A 31 -28.31 17.84 13.51
N LEU A 32 -27.74 18.92 12.95
CA LEU A 32 -28.12 20.31 13.23
C LEU A 32 -28.59 21.02 11.94
N PRO A 33 -29.90 21.09 11.66
CA PRO A 33 -30.42 21.80 10.48
C PRO A 33 -30.41 23.33 10.60
N ILE A 34 -29.93 23.91 11.70
CA ILE A 34 -30.10 25.35 11.99
C ILE A 34 -28.75 26.07 11.93
N PRO A 35 -28.55 27.10 11.05
CA PRO A 35 -27.27 27.78 10.88
C PRO A 35 -26.83 28.67 12.05
N ASN A 36 -27.69 28.87 13.05
CA ASN A 36 -27.51 29.92 14.06
C ASN A 36 -27.54 29.33 15.47
N SER A 37 -26.44 28.69 15.87
CA SER A 37 -26.05 28.64 17.27
C SER A 37 -24.56 28.40 17.29
N ALA A 38 -23.81 29.44 17.68
CA ALA A 38 -22.44 29.33 18.13
C ALA A 38 -22.39 28.49 19.43
N ALA A 39 -22.67 27.20 19.31
CA ALA A 39 -22.42 26.25 20.37
C ALA A 39 -20.99 25.80 20.19
N GLY A 40 -20.08 26.37 21.01
CA GLY A 40 -18.73 25.86 21.24
C GLY A 40 -18.74 24.48 21.92
N GLY A 41 -19.62 23.59 21.50
CA GLY A 41 -19.61 22.18 21.88
C GLY A 41 -18.42 21.54 21.19
N LYS A 42 -17.42 21.16 21.98
CA LYS A 42 -16.28 20.37 21.50
C LYS A 42 -16.80 19.23 20.63
N MET A 43 -16.51 19.29 19.34
CA MET A 43 -16.81 18.20 18.42
C MET A 43 -15.93 17.01 18.79
N LEU A 44 -16.55 15.99 19.38
CA LEU A 44 -15.85 14.79 19.81
C LEU A 44 -15.84 13.76 18.68
N VAL A 45 -14.64 13.37 18.25
CA VAL A 45 -14.42 12.21 17.37
C VAL A 45 -14.77 10.95 18.16
N ARG A 46 -15.68 10.13 17.62
CA ARG A 46 -16.05 8.84 18.22
C ARG A 46 -15.21 7.72 17.60
N MET A 47 -15.07 6.61 18.31
CA MET A 47 -14.40 5.42 17.75
C MET A 47 -15.07 4.91 16.46
N ALA A 48 -16.38 5.12 16.31
CA ALA A 48 -17.09 4.81 15.07
C ALA A 48 -16.62 5.66 13.87
N ASP A 49 -16.19 6.91 14.10
CA ASP A 49 -15.66 7.78 13.03
C ASP A 49 -14.25 7.32 12.61
N VAL A 50 -13.45 6.85 13.58
CA VAL A 50 -12.12 6.27 13.34
C VAL A 50 -12.25 4.98 12.55
N GLU A 51 -13.14 4.08 12.96
CA GLU A 51 -13.39 2.82 12.23
C GLU A 51 -13.89 3.11 10.81
N ALA A 52 -14.82 4.04 10.63
CA ALA A 52 -15.30 4.43 9.31
C ALA A 52 -14.19 4.99 8.42
N ALA A 53 -13.28 5.81 8.96
CA ALA A 53 -12.11 6.30 8.24
C ALA A 53 -11.15 5.18 7.82
N ILE A 54 -10.91 4.21 8.70
CA ILE A 54 -10.11 3.01 8.38
C ILE A 54 -10.78 2.19 7.27
N GLN A 55 -12.10 1.99 7.36
CA GLN A 55 -12.85 1.26 6.33
C GLN A 55 -12.82 1.98 4.98
N GLU A 56 -12.93 3.31 4.94
CA GLU A 56 -12.79 4.09 3.69
C GLU A 56 -11.40 3.94 3.07
N MET A 57 -10.33 3.91 3.88
CA MET A 57 -8.99 3.61 3.36
C MET A 57 -8.93 2.23 2.71
N PHE A 58 -9.55 1.20 3.32
CA PHE A 58 -9.64 -0.12 2.70
C PHE A 58 -10.41 -0.09 1.39
N GLN A 59 -11.44 0.76 1.26
CA GLN A 59 -12.23 0.91 0.04
C GLN A 59 -11.54 1.78 -1.02
N ALA A 60 -10.37 2.34 -0.75
CA ALA A 60 -9.64 3.12 -1.74
C ALA A 60 -9.29 2.25 -2.97
N PRO A 61 -9.52 2.73 -4.21
CA PRO A 61 -9.40 1.90 -5.42
C PRO A 61 -8.04 1.21 -5.57
N HIS A 62 -6.95 1.89 -5.22
CA HIS A 62 -5.59 1.35 -5.31
C HIS A 62 -5.36 0.21 -4.29
N ILE A 63 -5.88 0.34 -3.06
CA ILE A 63 -5.83 -0.71 -2.03
C ILE A 63 -6.64 -1.94 -2.49
N GLN A 64 -7.84 -1.71 -3.05
CA GLN A 64 -8.68 -2.78 -3.58
C GLN A 64 -7.98 -3.56 -4.70
N VAL A 65 -7.37 -2.86 -5.67
CA VAL A 65 -6.60 -3.48 -6.75
C VAL A 65 -5.43 -4.32 -6.21
N MET A 66 -4.70 -3.82 -5.21
CA MET A 66 -3.60 -4.56 -4.59
C MET A 66 -4.10 -5.83 -3.88
N ARG A 67 -5.22 -5.74 -3.14
CA ARG A 67 -5.84 -6.88 -2.43
C ARG A 67 -6.40 -7.95 -3.37
N SER A 68 -7.03 -7.54 -4.47
CA SER A 68 -7.64 -8.43 -5.46
C SER A 68 -6.66 -8.94 -6.52
N SER A 69 -5.39 -8.54 -6.44
CA SER A 69 -4.37 -8.96 -7.40
C SER A 69 -3.99 -10.44 -7.26
N SER A 70 -3.33 -11.00 -8.28
CA SER A 70 -2.90 -12.41 -8.25
C SER A 70 -1.81 -12.63 -7.18
N LYS A 71 -1.66 -13.88 -6.72
CA LYS A 71 -0.57 -14.28 -5.78
C LYS A 71 0.80 -13.73 -6.20
N LEU A 72 1.15 -13.88 -7.47
CA LEU A 72 2.42 -13.37 -7.99
C LEU A 72 2.50 -11.84 -7.96
N SER A 73 1.41 -11.14 -8.23
CA SER A 73 1.38 -9.66 -8.10
C SER A 73 1.65 -9.22 -6.66
N LYS A 74 1.07 -9.94 -5.68
CA LYS A 74 1.31 -9.68 -4.26
C LYS A 74 2.78 -9.94 -3.87
N ILE A 75 3.37 -11.05 -4.33
CA ILE A 75 4.79 -11.36 -4.11
C ILE A 75 5.69 -10.28 -4.75
N PHE A 76 5.36 -9.85 -5.96
CA PHE A 76 6.09 -8.80 -6.67
C PHE A 76 6.08 -7.49 -5.89
N LEU A 77 4.90 -7.05 -5.43
CA LEU A 77 4.74 -5.83 -4.64
C LEU A 77 5.46 -5.93 -3.29
N ALA A 78 5.37 -7.08 -2.61
CA ALA A 78 6.11 -7.30 -1.36
C ALA A 78 7.64 -7.29 -1.57
N ALA A 79 8.13 -7.84 -2.69
CA ALA A 79 9.54 -7.77 -3.05
C ALA A 79 9.99 -6.31 -3.28
N MET A 80 9.13 -5.46 -3.86
CA MET A 80 9.42 -4.03 -4.01
C MET A 80 9.52 -3.31 -2.68
N VAL A 81 8.58 -3.57 -1.76
CA VAL A 81 8.62 -3.03 -0.39
C VAL A 81 9.89 -3.49 0.33
N TYR A 82 10.21 -4.79 0.26
CA TYR A 82 11.39 -5.37 0.88
C TYR A 82 12.69 -4.74 0.35
N GLU A 83 12.83 -4.60 -0.97
CA GLU A 83 14.00 -3.94 -1.58
C GLU A 83 14.08 -2.46 -1.18
N GLY A 84 12.95 -1.76 -1.14
CA GLY A 84 12.90 -0.36 -0.70
C GLY A 84 13.36 -0.19 0.75
N HIS A 85 12.93 -1.07 1.65
CA HIS A 85 13.36 -1.07 3.05
C HIS A 85 14.84 -1.43 3.20
N LYS A 86 15.35 -2.38 2.40
CA LYS A 86 16.74 -2.83 2.43
C LYS A 86 17.72 -1.79 1.89
N THR A 87 17.37 -1.12 0.81
CA THR A 87 18.27 -0.20 0.09
C THR A 87 18.07 1.27 0.47
N GLY A 88 16.92 1.62 1.03
CA GLY A 88 16.52 3.01 1.28
C GLY A 88 16.18 3.79 0.00
N MET A 89 16.14 3.12 -1.16
CA MET A 89 15.83 3.72 -2.46
C MET A 89 14.36 3.45 -2.83
N SER A 90 13.68 4.46 -3.37
CA SER A 90 12.30 4.32 -3.86
C SER A 90 12.21 3.61 -5.22
N GLU A 91 13.33 3.55 -5.96
CA GLU A 91 13.44 2.89 -7.26
C GLU A 91 14.27 1.61 -7.19
N THR A 92 13.89 0.60 -7.98
CA THR A 92 14.67 -0.61 -8.20
C THR A 92 14.65 -0.99 -9.68
N THR A 93 15.51 -1.92 -10.09
CA THR A 93 15.49 -2.47 -11.45
C THR A 93 14.75 -3.80 -11.47
N LEU A 94 14.14 -4.14 -12.61
CA LEU A 94 13.48 -5.42 -12.78
C LEU A 94 14.42 -6.61 -12.51
N ASP A 95 15.70 -6.49 -12.89
CA ASP A 95 16.71 -7.54 -12.65
C ASP A 95 16.93 -7.81 -11.16
N LYS A 96 17.15 -6.76 -10.36
CA LYS A 96 17.28 -6.86 -8.91
C LYS A 96 16.00 -7.41 -8.27
N LEU A 97 14.85 -6.89 -8.70
CA LEU A 97 13.56 -7.31 -8.17
C LEU A 97 13.29 -8.79 -8.45
N ALA A 98 13.63 -9.29 -9.64
CA ALA A 98 13.46 -10.69 -10.01
C ALA A 98 14.31 -11.63 -9.13
N VAL A 99 15.54 -11.24 -8.79
CA VAL A 99 16.39 -11.98 -7.84
C VAL A 99 15.71 -12.03 -6.47
N THR A 100 15.17 -10.91 -5.99
CA THR A 100 14.45 -10.86 -4.71
C THR A 100 13.19 -11.72 -4.73
N VAL A 101 12.38 -11.64 -5.80
CA VAL A 101 11.20 -12.51 -5.94
C VAL A 101 11.61 -13.99 -5.96
N SER A 102 12.68 -14.35 -6.67
CA SER A 102 13.20 -15.72 -6.67
C SER A 102 13.60 -16.19 -5.27
N CYS A 103 14.29 -15.33 -4.52
CA CYS A 103 14.68 -15.62 -3.14
C CYS A 103 13.46 -15.78 -2.23
N LEU A 104 12.47 -14.88 -2.31
CA LEU A 104 11.23 -14.96 -1.54
C LEU A 104 10.43 -16.22 -1.88
N CYS A 105 10.28 -16.55 -3.16
CA CYS A 105 9.60 -17.76 -3.57
C CYS A 105 10.29 -19.01 -3.01
N THR A 106 11.61 -19.14 -3.23
CA THR A 106 12.39 -20.30 -2.80
C THR A 106 12.39 -20.47 -1.28
N SER A 107 12.54 -19.38 -0.54
CA SER A 107 12.60 -19.40 0.93
C SER A 107 11.27 -19.80 1.59
N ASN A 108 10.15 -19.64 0.87
CA ASN A 108 8.79 -19.89 1.39
C ASN A 108 8.10 -21.06 0.68
N GLY A 109 8.84 -21.86 -0.11
CA GLY A 109 8.32 -23.06 -0.78
C GLY A 109 7.46 -22.81 -2.01
N GLU A 110 7.49 -21.60 -2.58
CA GLU A 110 6.76 -21.23 -3.79
C GLU A 110 7.62 -21.43 -5.06
N LYS A 111 6.98 -21.82 -6.16
CA LYS A 111 7.67 -21.98 -7.44
C LYS A 111 7.96 -20.61 -8.06
N PHE A 112 9.21 -20.38 -8.48
CA PHE A 112 9.55 -19.17 -9.24
C PHE A 112 8.86 -19.20 -10.62
N PRO A 113 8.10 -18.15 -10.98
CA PRO A 113 7.26 -18.14 -12.18
C PRO A 113 8.01 -17.82 -13.48
N GLY A 114 9.32 -17.53 -13.41
CA GLY A 114 10.13 -17.14 -14.56
C GLY A 114 10.08 -15.64 -14.87
N TRP A 115 11.05 -15.18 -15.65
CA TRP A 115 11.24 -13.77 -16.01
C TRP A 115 10.09 -13.19 -16.84
N ASP A 116 9.58 -13.95 -17.81
CA ASP A 116 8.49 -13.49 -18.70
C ASP A 116 7.21 -13.23 -17.92
N MET A 117 6.94 -14.05 -16.90
CA MET A 117 5.76 -13.87 -16.06
C MET A 117 5.92 -12.65 -15.13
N LEU A 118 7.13 -12.39 -14.62
CA LEU A 118 7.42 -11.17 -13.85
C LEU A 118 7.23 -9.91 -14.70
N LEU A 119 7.70 -9.93 -15.95
CA LEU A 119 7.47 -8.84 -16.90
C LEU A 119 5.97 -8.59 -17.11
N LYS A 120 5.19 -9.64 -17.39
CA LYS A 120 3.73 -9.54 -17.57
C LYS A 120 3.04 -8.97 -16.33
N VAL A 121 3.45 -9.39 -15.14
CA VAL A 121 2.91 -8.86 -13.88
C VAL A 121 3.30 -7.39 -13.69
N GLY A 122 4.55 -7.04 -13.96
CA GLY A 122 5.01 -5.65 -13.92
C GLY A 122 4.22 -4.74 -14.87
N CYS A 123 3.99 -5.18 -16.12
CA CYS A 123 3.16 -4.46 -17.08
C CYS A 123 1.73 -4.26 -16.56
N LYS A 124 1.08 -5.35 -16.09
CA LYS A 124 -0.28 -5.28 -15.54
C LYS A 124 -0.40 -4.32 -14.36
N LEU A 125 0.58 -4.35 -13.44
CA LEU A 125 0.61 -3.44 -12.30
C LEU A 125 0.90 -1.99 -12.72
N GLY A 126 1.66 -1.79 -13.80
CA GLY A 126 1.88 -0.49 -14.43
C GLY A 126 0.62 0.08 -15.09
N GLU A 127 -0.15 -0.75 -15.81
CA GLU A 127 -1.45 -0.38 -16.38
C GLU A 127 -2.45 0.04 -15.29
N CYS A 128 -2.44 -0.66 -14.15
CA CYS A 128 -3.23 -0.30 -12.97
C CYS A 128 -2.69 0.92 -12.20
N ARG A 129 -1.61 1.57 -12.68
CA ARG A 129 -0.91 2.68 -12.01
C ARG A 129 -0.49 2.38 -10.57
N ILE A 130 -0.27 1.11 -10.24
CA ILE A 130 0.35 0.72 -8.97
C ILE A 130 1.87 0.90 -9.06
N LEU A 131 2.42 0.67 -10.26
CA LEU A 131 3.83 0.86 -10.57
C LEU A 131 4.02 1.98 -11.59
N LEU A 132 5.11 2.71 -11.40
CA LEU A 132 5.71 3.57 -12.41
C LEU A 132 6.87 2.80 -13.04
N CYS A 133 6.76 2.62 -14.35
CA CYS A 133 7.73 1.91 -15.17
C CYS A 133 8.39 2.93 -16.08
N GLU A 134 9.66 3.27 -15.84
CA GLU A 134 10.39 4.13 -16.77
C GLU A 134 10.95 3.28 -17.92
N PRO A 135 10.78 3.71 -19.19
CA PRO A 135 11.27 2.96 -20.34
C PRO A 135 12.80 2.85 -20.25
N GLY A 136 13.28 1.63 -20.00
CA GLY A 136 14.69 1.30 -20.08
C GLY A 136 15.09 0.95 -21.51
N VAL A 137 16.33 1.24 -21.89
CA VAL A 137 16.92 0.85 -23.20
C VAL A 137 16.92 -0.68 -23.38
N LYS A 138 16.79 -1.45 -22.29
CA LYS A 138 16.61 -2.91 -22.26
C LYS A 138 15.63 -3.26 -21.14
N HIS A 139 14.73 -4.23 -21.35
CA HIS A 139 13.74 -4.67 -20.34
C HIS A 139 14.35 -5.02 -18.97
N LYS A 140 15.60 -5.53 -18.93
CA LYS A 140 16.31 -5.84 -17.67
C LYS A 140 16.69 -4.60 -16.84
N LEU A 141 16.93 -3.47 -17.50
CA LEU A 141 17.32 -2.20 -16.89
C LEU A 141 16.12 -1.27 -16.67
N GLN A 142 14.90 -1.76 -16.91
CA GLN A 142 13.69 -1.01 -16.64
C GLN A 142 13.62 -0.67 -15.15
N LYS A 143 13.54 0.62 -14.86
CA LYS A 143 13.36 1.12 -13.50
C LYS A 143 11.90 1.00 -13.10
N LEU A 144 11.69 0.54 -11.88
CA LEU A 144 10.41 0.29 -11.26
C LEU A 144 10.33 1.09 -9.97
N GLN A 145 9.24 1.82 -9.81
CA GLN A 145 8.93 2.55 -8.59
C GLN A 145 7.45 2.32 -8.21
N LEU A 146 7.17 2.23 -6.92
CA LEU A 146 5.78 2.20 -6.44
C LEU A 146 5.16 3.59 -6.61
N ASN A 147 3.97 3.66 -7.22
CA ASN A 147 3.22 4.91 -7.36
C ASN A 147 2.56 5.35 -6.03
N PHE A 148 2.49 4.44 -5.06
CA PHE A 148 1.96 4.66 -3.72
C PHE A 148 3.04 4.38 -2.67
N PRO A 149 2.92 4.92 -1.44
CA PRO A 149 3.82 4.62 -0.35
C PRO A 149 3.95 3.11 -0.11
N SER A 150 5.16 2.64 0.23
CA SER A 150 5.40 1.24 0.60
C SER A 150 4.50 0.78 1.75
N ASP A 151 4.18 1.69 2.67
CA ASP A 151 3.26 1.42 3.77
C ASP A 151 1.88 1.00 3.28
N ASP A 152 1.33 1.62 2.24
CA ASP A 152 0.00 1.31 1.71
C ASP A 152 -0.03 -0.05 1.02
N VAL A 153 1.09 -0.42 0.41
CA VAL A 153 1.32 -1.77 -0.11
C VAL A 153 1.40 -2.78 1.03
N SER A 154 2.19 -2.50 2.08
CA SER A 154 2.28 -3.35 3.27
C SER A 154 0.91 -3.53 3.91
N PHE A 155 0.14 -2.46 4.05
CA PHE A 155 -1.21 -2.49 4.61
C PHE A 155 -2.19 -3.31 3.75
N ALA A 156 -2.15 -3.13 2.42
CA ALA A 156 -2.99 -3.90 1.51
C ALA A 156 -2.68 -5.40 1.54
N LEU A 157 -1.42 -5.78 1.78
CA LEU A 157 -0.95 -7.16 1.68
C LEU A 157 -0.81 -7.90 3.02
N LYS A 158 -0.77 -7.19 4.16
CA LYS A 158 -0.56 -7.76 5.50
C LYS A 158 -1.55 -8.87 5.87
N ASP A 159 -2.82 -8.72 5.45
CA ASP A 159 -3.89 -9.67 5.76
C ASP A 159 -4.15 -10.69 4.62
N SER A 160 -3.16 -10.91 3.75
CA SER A 160 -3.30 -11.85 2.64
C SER A 160 -3.36 -13.30 3.13
N LYS A 161 -4.58 -13.86 3.20
CA LYS A 161 -4.82 -15.28 3.57
C LYS A 161 -4.10 -16.28 2.67
N GLU A 162 -3.86 -15.92 1.42
CA GLU A 162 -3.22 -16.79 0.42
C GLU A 162 -1.71 -16.92 0.61
N LEU A 163 -1.07 -15.91 1.18
CA LEU A 163 0.38 -15.81 1.33
C LEU A 163 0.71 -15.19 2.70
N PRO A 164 0.44 -15.93 3.79
CA PRO A 164 0.62 -15.40 5.15
C PRO A 164 2.06 -15.03 5.47
N TRP A 165 3.03 -15.64 4.78
CA TRP A 165 4.45 -15.36 4.93
C TRP A 165 4.87 -13.97 4.44
N LEU A 166 4.06 -13.30 3.61
CA LEU A 166 4.38 -11.94 3.12
C LEU A 166 4.56 -10.95 4.27
N ALA A 167 3.79 -11.10 5.35
CA ALA A 167 3.86 -10.23 6.52
C ALA A 167 5.26 -10.21 7.19
N LYS A 168 6.14 -11.18 6.90
CA LYS A 168 7.54 -11.19 7.37
C LYS A 168 8.44 -10.21 6.60
N TYR A 169 8.05 -9.82 5.39
CA TYR A 169 8.85 -9.04 4.45
C TYR A 169 8.28 -7.65 4.17
N LEU A 170 7.11 -7.35 4.73
CA LEU A 170 6.37 -6.08 4.63
C LEU A 170 6.59 -5.22 5.87
#